data_AF-X8AFG9-F1
#
_entry.id   AF-X8AFG9-F1
#
_cell.length_a   1.000
_cell.length_b   1.000
_cell.length_c   1.000
_cell.angle_alpha   90.00
_cell.angle_beta   90.00
_cell.angle_gamma   90.00
#
_symmetry.space_group_name_H-M   'P 1'
#
loop_
_entity.id
_entity.type
_entity.pdbx_description
1 polymer ?
#
loop_
_entity_poly.entity_id
_entity_poly.type
_entity_poly.pdbx_seq_one_letter_code
_entity_poly.pdbx_strand_id
1 'polypeptide(L)' 'MPTHKPQFVGLVVGVTVILVALTFLPALALGPIAEGIH' A
#
# COMPACT_ATOMS: atom_id res chain seq x y z
N MET A 1 -9.96 -7.50 -21.10
CA MET A 1 -10.17 -7.74 -19.65
C MET A 1 -11.13 -6.68 -19.14
N PRO A 2 -12.30 -7.02 -18.57
CA PRO A 2 -13.27 -6.01 -18.13
C PRO A 2 -12.76 -5.31 -16.85
N THR A 3 -12.45 -4.02 -16.93
CA THR A 3 -11.85 -3.22 -15.83
C THR A 3 -12.88 -2.69 -14.83
N HIS A 4 -14.16 -2.73 -15.16
CA HIS A 4 -15.27 -2.35 -14.28
C HIS A 4 -15.68 -3.47 -13.31
N LYS A 5 -15.10 -4.67 -13.45
CA LYS A 5 -15.41 -5.79 -12.56
C LYS A 5 -14.72 -5.59 -11.21
N PRO A 6 -15.33 -6.02 -10.10
CA PRO A 6 -14.72 -5.93 -8.77
C PRO A 6 -13.36 -6.64 -8.70
N GLN A 7 -13.13 -7.65 -9.55
CA GLN A 7 -11.84 -8.33 -9.68
C GLN A 7 -10.69 -7.41 -10.10
N PHE A 8 -10.94 -6.47 -11.03
CA PHE A 8 -9.91 -5.53 -11.46
C PHE A 8 -9.62 -4.49 -10.37
N VAL A 9 -10.66 -4.05 -9.66
CA VAL A 9 -10.50 -3.17 -8.49
C VAL A 9 -9.64 -3.87 -7.42
N GLY A 10 -9.92 -5.13 -7.12
CA GLY A 10 -9.10 -5.93 -6.19
C GLY A 10 -7.64 -6.03 -6.62
N LEU A 11 -7.39 -6.25 -7.92
CA LEU A 11 -6.04 -6.27 -8.47
C LEU A 11 -5.33 -4.92 -8.29
N VAL A 12 -5.99 -3.81 -8.64
CA VAL A 12 -5.41 -2.46 -8.51
C VAL A 12 -5.10 -2.15 -7.04
N VAL A 13 -6.05 -2.38 -6.14
CA VAL A 13 -5.84 -2.18 -4.70
C VAL A 13 -4.67 -3.02 -4.19
N GLY A 14 -4.62 -4.30 -4.56
CA GLY A 14 -3.53 -5.20 -4.15
C GLY A 14 -2.16 -4.72 -4.62
N VAL A 15 -2.03 -4.39 -5.92
CA VAL A 15 -0.76 -3.89 -6.48
C VAL A 15 -0.37 -2.56 -5.84
N THR A 16 -1.32 -1.63 -5.67
CA THR A 16 -1.05 -0.34 -5.03
C THR A 16 -0.54 -0.52 -3.60
N VAL A 17 -1.18 -1.38 -2.80
CA VAL A 17 -0.72 -1.67 -1.42
C VAL A 17 0.69 -2.24 -1.43
N ILE A 18 0.98 -3.20 -2.31
CA ILE A 18 2.32 -3.82 -2.41
C ILE A 18 3.37 -2.76 -2.77
N LEU A 19 3.13 -1.95 -3.80
CA LEU A 19 4.08 -0.93 -4.23
C LEU A 19 4.33 0.13 -3.14
N VAL A 20 3.26 0.59 -2.49
CA VAL A 20 3.36 1.57 -1.41
C VAL A 20 4.13 0.98 -0.23
N ALA A 21 3.82 -0.25 0.18
CA ALA A 21 4.54 -0.93 1.26
C ALA A 21 6.03 -1.07 0.91
N LEU A 22 6.38 -1.59 -0.26
CA LEU A 22 7.78 -1.81 -0.64
C LEU A 22 8.58 -0.50 -0.78
N THR A 23 7.92 0.60 -1.18
CA THR A 23 8.59 1.88 -1.43
C THR A 23 8.72 2.73 -0.18
N PHE A 24 7.67 2.80 0.63
CA PHE A 24 7.57 3.79 1.70
C PHE A 24 7.68 3.20 3.10
N LEU A 25 7.75 1.88 3.26
CA LEU A 25 7.96 1.25 4.57
C LEU A 25 9.17 1.84 5.33
N PRO A 26 10.34 2.11 4.72
CA PRO A 26 11.47 2.70 5.46
C PRO A 26 11.17 4.08 6.02
N ALA A 27 10.51 4.94 5.23
CA ALA A 27 10.12 6.28 5.65
C ALA A 27 9.02 6.25 6.73
N LEU A 28 8.05 5.35 6.60
CA LEU A 28 7.00 5.15 7.60
C LEU A 28 7.58 4.64 8.92
N ALA A 29 8.53 3.70 8.87
CA ALA A 29 9.17 3.11 10.04
C ALA A 29 9.94 4.14 10.87
N LEU A 30 10.66 5.06 10.21
CA LEU A 30 11.50 6.06 10.88
C LEU A 30 10.76 7.35 11.26
N GLY A 31 9.61 7.63 10.65
CA GLY A 31 8.78 8.78 10.98
C GLY A 31 7.57 8.36 11.81
N PRO A 32 6.37 8.31 11.20
CA PRO A 32 5.11 8.21 11.93
C PRO A 32 4.97 6.92 12.74
N ILE A 33 5.52 5.79 12.29
CA ILE A 33 5.48 4.56 13.08
C ILE A 33 6.33 4.76 14.32
N ALA A 34 7.62 5.13 14.20
CA ALA A 34 8.50 5.39 15.35
C ALA A 34 7.92 6.41 16.34
N GLU A 35 7.27 7.47 15.85
CA GLU A 35 6.60 8.47 16.69
C GLU A 35 5.37 7.90 17.43
N GLY A 36 4.60 7.01 16.79
CA GLY A 36 3.40 6.43 17.38
C GLY A 36 3.62 5.29 18.38
N ILE A 37 4.86 4.75 18.47
CA ILE A 37 5.24 3.69 19.43
C ILE A 37 5.96 4.23 20.68
N HIS A 38 6.24 5.53 20.75
CA HIS A 38 6.82 6.20 21.93
C HIS A 38 5.72 6.67 22.89
#